data_AF-T2HQP8-F1
#
_entry.id   AF-T2HQP8-F1
#
_cell.length_a   1.000
_cell.length_b   1.000
_cell.length_c   1.000
_cell.angle_alpha   90.00
_cell.angle_beta   90.00
_cell.angle_gamma   90.00
#
_symmetry.space_group_name_H-M   'P 1'
#
loop_
_entity.id
_entity.type
_entity.pdbx_description
1 polymer ?
#
loop_
_entity_poly.entity_id
_entity_poly.type
_entity_poly.pdbx_seq_one_letter_code
_entity_poly.pdbx_strand_id
1 'polypeptide(L)'
;FNPLTILVGPNGAGKTTIIECLKYICTGDFPPGSKGNSFVHDPKVANETDVRAQIRLQFHDVNGELVAVQRSMVCSQKGKKTEFKTLEGIITRIKHGEKVSLSSKCAEIDREMIAALGVSKSVINNVIFCHQEDSNWPLSEGKALKQKFDEIFSATRYIK
;
A
#
# COMPACT_ATOMS: atom_id res chain seq x y z
N PHE A 1 -8.52 24.27 4.21
CA PHE A 1 -9.06 22.90 4.27
C PHE A 1 -9.64 22.57 2.91
N ASN A 2 -9.08 21.60 2.20
CA ASN A 2 -9.49 21.18 0.85
C ASN A 2 -10.00 19.73 0.95
N PRO A 3 -11.32 19.50 1.13
CA PRO A 3 -11.86 18.18 1.46
C PRO A 3 -11.93 17.20 0.29
N LEU A 4 -11.57 17.63 -0.92
CA LEU A 4 -11.74 16.86 -2.14
C LEU A 4 -10.48 16.95 -3.00
N THR A 5 -9.98 15.78 -3.42
CA THR A 5 -8.91 15.63 -4.39
C THR A 5 -9.48 15.01 -5.66
N ILE A 6 -9.33 15.68 -6.79
CA ILE A 6 -9.81 15.20 -8.10
C ILE A 6 -8.61 14.68 -8.91
N LEU A 7 -8.69 13.42 -9.35
CA LEU A 7 -7.70 12.78 -10.24
C LEU A 7 -8.34 12.51 -11.60
N VAL A 8 -7.93 13.24 -12.64
CA VAL A 8 -8.47 13.11 -14.01
C VAL A 8 -7.35 12.86 -15.03
N GLY A 9 -7.69 12.20 -16.12
CA GLY A 9 -6.76 11.87 -17.20
C GLY A 9 -7.29 10.76 -18.10
N PRO A 10 -6.67 10.52 -19.27
CA PRO A 10 -7.10 9.49 -20.20
C PRO A 10 -6.94 8.06 -19.64
N ASN A 11 -7.49 7.07 -20.36
CA ASN A 11 -7.25 5.67 -20.05
C ASN A 11 -5.76 5.34 -20.17
N GLY A 12 -5.23 4.56 -19.23
CA GLY A 12 -3.79 4.28 -19.16
C GLY A 12 -2.92 5.39 -18.54
N ALA A 13 -3.49 6.52 -18.11
CA ALA A 13 -2.73 7.61 -17.48
C ALA A 13 -2.19 7.31 -16.06
N GLY A 14 -2.42 6.11 -15.51
CA GLY A 14 -1.92 5.73 -14.19
C GLY A 14 -2.79 6.19 -13.00
N LYS A 15 -4.04 6.62 -13.23
CA LYS A 15 -4.95 7.04 -12.15
C LYS A 15 -5.13 5.94 -11.08
N THR A 16 -5.40 4.71 -11.52
CA THR A 16 -5.52 3.54 -10.64
C THR A 16 -4.20 3.26 -9.91
N THR A 17 -3.06 3.43 -10.59
CA THR A 17 -1.72 3.25 -10.01
C THR A 17 -1.46 4.16 -8.83
N ILE A 18 -2.00 5.39 -8.81
CA ILE A 18 -1.91 6.27 -7.63
C ILE A 18 -2.62 5.64 -6.42
N ILE A 19 -3.82 5.10 -6.61
CA ILE A 19 -4.60 4.46 -5.54
C ILE A 19 -3.93 3.16 -5.07
N GLU A 20 -3.37 2.39 -6.01
CA GLU A 20 -2.58 1.19 -5.72
C GLU A 20 -1.33 1.51 -4.89
N CYS A 21 -0.63 2.61 -5.20
CA CYS A 21 0.51 3.09 -4.41
C CYS A 21 0.10 3.46 -2.98
N LEU A 22 -1.05 4.15 -2.82
CA LEU A 22 -1.60 4.49 -1.51
C LEU A 22 -1.98 3.25 -0.70
N LYS A 23 -2.61 2.26 -1.34
CA LYS A 23 -2.90 0.96 -0.72
C LYS A 23 -1.60 0.28 -0.28
N TYR A 24 -0.64 0.13 -1.19
CA TYR A 24 0.61 -0.57 -0.92
C TYR A 24 1.44 0.06 0.20
N ILE A 25 1.58 1.39 0.21
CA ILE A 25 2.37 2.04 1.28
C ILE A 25 1.71 1.87 2.66
N CYS A 26 0.38 1.88 2.71
CA CYS A 26 -0.39 1.72 3.95
C CYS A 26 -0.48 0.28 4.45
N THR A 27 -0.53 -0.72 3.58
CA THR A 27 -0.84 -2.12 3.98
C THR A 27 0.21 -3.15 3.61
N GLY A 28 1.14 -2.81 2.73
CA GLY A 28 2.10 -3.73 2.13
C GLY A 28 1.50 -4.64 1.04
N ASP A 29 0.20 -4.54 0.77
CA ASP A 29 -0.46 -5.43 -0.19
C ASP A 29 -0.36 -4.91 -1.62
N PHE A 30 -0.07 -5.81 -2.54
CA PHE A 30 -0.05 -5.51 -3.97
C PHE A 30 -1.48 -5.43 -4.55
N PRO A 31 -1.64 -4.77 -5.70
CA PRO A 31 -2.87 -4.82 -6.48
C PRO A 31 -3.24 -6.27 -6.84
N PRO A 32 -4.54 -6.58 -7.03
CA PRO A 32 -4.99 -7.88 -7.53
C PRO A 32 -4.23 -8.29 -8.81
N GLY A 33 -3.93 -9.57 -8.94
CA GLY A 33 -3.19 -10.10 -10.09
C GLY A 33 -1.69 -9.74 -10.14
N SER A 34 -1.20 -8.90 -9.22
CA SER A 34 0.24 -8.59 -9.09
C SER A 34 0.88 -9.39 -7.96
N LYS A 35 2.00 -10.04 -8.26
CA LYS A 35 2.94 -10.60 -7.25
C LYS A 35 4.16 -9.68 -7.06
N GLY A 36 4.01 -8.38 -7.34
CA GLY A 36 5.07 -7.37 -7.26
C GLY A 36 5.79 -7.11 -8.60
N ASN A 37 6.01 -8.13 -9.43
CA ASN A 37 6.72 -8.00 -10.71
C ASN A 37 6.08 -6.99 -11.67
N SER A 38 4.74 -6.95 -11.74
CA SER A 38 4.02 -6.04 -12.62
C SER A 38 3.77 -4.65 -11.99
N PHE A 39 4.14 -4.46 -10.72
CA PHE A 39 3.98 -3.20 -10.02
C PHE A 39 5.24 -2.31 -10.09
N VAL A 40 6.40 -2.91 -10.41
CA VAL A 40 7.62 -2.18 -10.78
C VAL A 40 7.64 -2.05 -12.31
N HIS A 41 8.12 -0.91 -12.81
CA HIS A 41 8.30 -0.72 -14.25
C HIS A 41 9.23 -1.80 -14.83
N ASP A 42 8.85 -2.40 -15.95
CA ASP A 42 9.53 -3.58 -16.50
C ASP A 42 10.97 -3.22 -16.95
N PRO A 43 12.01 -3.91 -16.42
CA PRO A 43 13.40 -3.65 -16.81
C PRO A 43 13.68 -3.77 -18.31
N LYS A 44 12.99 -4.68 -19.01
CA LYS A 44 13.12 -4.84 -20.47
C LYS A 44 12.59 -3.62 -21.22
N VAL A 45 11.49 -3.03 -20.73
CA VAL A 45 10.92 -1.80 -21.32
C VAL A 45 11.82 -0.60 -21.02
N ALA A 46 12.40 -0.56 -19.82
CA ALA A 46 13.38 0.45 -19.43
C ALA A 46 14.73 0.32 -20.15
N ASN A 47 15.00 -0.83 -20.78
CA ASN A 47 16.31 -1.23 -21.30
C ASN A 47 17.41 -1.19 -20.23
N GLU A 48 17.07 -1.62 -19.02
CA GLU A 48 17.92 -1.63 -17.84
C GLU A 48 18.00 -3.04 -17.24
N THR A 49 19.09 -3.34 -16.54
CA THR A 49 19.20 -4.63 -15.82
C THR A 49 18.41 -4.60 -14.51
N ASP A 50 18.39 -3.46 -13.82
CA ASP A 50 17.72 -3.27 -12.55
C ASP A 50 16.84 -2.02 -12.60
N VAL A 51 15.57 -2.16 -12.26
CA VAL A 51 14.65 -1.04 -12.05
C VAL A 51 14.28 -0.98 -10.57
N ARG A 52 14.52 0.19 -9.96
CA ARG A 52 14.11 0.46 -8.58
C ARG A 52 12.84 1.31 -8.58
N ALA A 53 11.89 0.92 -7.76
CA ALA A 53 10.68 1.69 -7.49
C ALA A 53 10.65 2.11 -6.03
N GLN A 54 10.05 3.27 -5.77
CA GLN A 54 9.93 3.81 -4.43
C GLN A 54 8.64 4.59 -4.30
N ILE A 55 7.91 4.33 -3.22
CA ILE A 55 6.71 5.06 -2.86
C ILE A 55 6.98 5.76 -1.53
N ARG A 56 6.61 7.04 -1.45
CA ARG A 56 6.75 7.88 -0.26
C ARG A 56 5.40 8.48 0.09
N LEU A 57 5.02 8.41 1.36
CA LEU A 57 3.81 9.01 1.89
C LEU A 57 4.18 9.81 3.13
N GLN A 58 3.69 11.04 3.18
CA GLN A 58 3.74 11.88 4.37
C GLN A 58 2.32 12.18 4.82
N PHE A 59 2.05 12.01 6.11
CA PHE A 59 0.75 12.20 6.71
C PHE A 59 0.88 12.59 8.19
N HIS A 60 -0.22 13.06 8.77
CA HIS A 60 -0.31 13.26 10.22
C HIS A 60 -0.92 12.00 10.83
N ASP A 61 -0.31 11.49 11.89
CA ASP A 61 -0.85 10.34 12.62
C ASP A 61 -2.06 10.73 13.50
N VAL A 62 -2.61 9.76 14.22
CA VAL A 62 -3.73 9.96 15.15
C VAL A 62 -3.45 10.97 16.27
N ASN A 63 -2.18 11.26 16.56
CA ASN A 63 -1.76 12.26 17.56
C ASN A 63 -1.50 13.64 16.92
N GLY A 64 -1.65 13.76 15.60
CA GLY A 64 -1.35 14.97 14.84
C GLY A 64 0.13 15.16 14.54
N GLU A 65 0.98 14.15 14.79
CA GLU A 65 2.41 14.23 14.51
C GLU A 65 2.71 13.89 13.05
N LEU A 66 3.66 14.60 12.46
CA LEU A 66 4.07 14.37 11.08
C LEU A 66 4.90 13.08 10.97
N VAL A 67 4.42 12.13 10.16
CA VAL A 67 5.09 10.87 9.85
C VAL A 67 5.38 10.82 8.35
N ALA A 68 6.57 10.39 7.98
CA ALA A 68 6.91 10.08 6.60
C ALA A 68 7.34 8.61 6.49
N VAL A 69 6.76 7.88 5.54
CA VAL A 69 7.06 6.48 5.29
C VAL A 69 7.54 6.32 3.85
N GLN A 70 8.48 5.41 3.65
CA GLN A 70 9.03 5.04 2.36
C GLN A 70 9.05 3.51 2.23
N ARG A 71 8.56 3.00 1.12
CA ARG A 71 8.76 1.61 0.71
C ARG A 71 9.52 1.56 -0.60
N SER A 72 10.53 0.70 -0.66
CA SER A 72 11.39 0.54 -1.83
C SER A 72 11.32 -0.89 -2.36
N MET A 73 11.44 -1.00 -3.68
CA MET A 73 11.25 -2.22 -4.44
C MET A 73 12.30 -2.28 -5.54
N VAL A 74 12.69 -3.47 -5.95
CA VAL A 74 13.57 -3.69 -7.10
C VAL A 74 13.05 -4.82 -7.97
N CYS A 75 13.08 -4.61 -9.28
CA CYS A 75 12.88 -5.65 -10.27
C CYS A 75 14.17 -5.78 -11.10
N SER A 76 14.72 -6.98 -11.17
CA SER A 76 15.98 -7.28 -11.84
C SER A 76 15.74 -8.26 -12.99
N GLN A 77 16.35 -7.99 -14.14
CA GLN A 77 16.37 -8.93 -15.25
C GLN A 77 17.48 -9.96 -15.06
N LYS A 78 17.09 -11.24 -14.93
CA LYS A 78 18.00 -12.39 -14.89
C LYS A 78 17.78 -13.26 -16.12
N GLY A 79 18.52 -12.95 -17.18
CA GLY A 79 18.37 -13.59 -18.49
C GLY A 79 16.97 -13.36 -19.06
N LYS A 80 16.19 -14.44 -19.21
CA LYS A 80 14.80 -14.35 -19.73
C LYS A 80 13.74 -14.03 -18.67
N LYS A 81 14.07 -14.20 -17.38
CA LYS A 81 13.14 -14.03 -16.25
C LYS A 81 13.38 -12.69 -15.55
N THR A 82 12.35 -12.16 -14.92
CA THR A 82 12.44 -11.02 -13.99
C THR A 82 12.30 -11.52 -12.55
N GLU A 83 13.13 -11.00 -11.66
CA GLU A 83 13.10 -11.28 -10.21
C GLU A 83 12.68 -10.00 -9.48
N PHE A 84 11.74 -10.14 -8.55
CA PHE A 84 11.23 -9.03 -7.76
C PHE A 84 11.64 -9.16 -6.29
N LYS A 85 12.01 -8.04 -5.67
CA LYS A 85 12.30 -7.96 -4.24
C LYS A 85 11.75 -6.68 -3.62
N THR A 86 11.17 -6.81 -2.44
CA THR A 86 10.94 -5.69 -1.53
C THR A 86 12.20 -5.42 -0.73
N LEU A 87 12.55 -4.15 -0.59
CA LEU A 87 13.65 -3.71 0.27
C LEU A 87 13.11 -3.26 1.63
N GLU A 88 14.00 -2.98 2.58
CA GLU A 88 13.60 -2.41 3.86
C GLU A 88 12.87 -1.07 3.69
N GLY A 89 11.85 -0.86 4.52
CA GLY A 89 11.12 0.38 4.56
C GLY A 89 11.80 1.38 5.49
N ILE A 90 11.54 2.67 5.26
CA ILE A 90 12.02 3.74 6.14
C ILE A 90 10.82 4.43 6.74
N ILE A 91 10.83 4.62 8.05
CA ILE A 91 9.88 5.47 8.77
C ILE A 91 10.63 6.62 9.42
N THR A 92 10.15 7.84 9.19
CA THR A 92 10.68 9.07 9.75
C THR A 92 9.61 9.74 10.60
N ARG A 93 9.97 10.08 11.85
CA ARG A 93 9.13 10.83 12.80
C ARG A 93 9.90 12.02 13.34
N ILE A 94 9.18 13.01 13.87
CA ILE A 94 9.79 14.08 14.66
C ILE A 94 9.76 13.65 16.12
N LYS A 95 10.91 13.56 16.77
CA LYS A 95 11.03 13.31 18.21
C LYS A 95 11.84 14.43 18.84
N HIS A 96 11.30 15.08 19.87
CA HIS A 96 11.95 16.21 20.55
C HIS A 96 12.42 17.34 19.59
N GLY A 97 11.67 17.58 18.51
CA GLY A 97 12.02 18.59 17.49
C GLY A 97 13.00 18.12 16.42
N GLU A 98 13.56 16.92 16.53
CA GLU A 98 14.49 16.36 15.54
C GLU A 98 13.85 15.26 14.68
N LYS A 99 14.24 15.20 13.41
CA LYS A 99 13.81 14.12 12.50
C LYS A 99 14.62 12.85 12.80
N VAL A 100 13.93 11.81 13.26
CA VAL A 100 14.49 10.49 13.49
C VAL A 100 13.99 9.55 12.38
N SER A 101 14.91 8.96 11.63
CA SER A 101 14.62 7.99 10.56
C SER A 101 15.13 6.61 10.95
N LEU A 102 14.27 5.60 10.81
CA LEU A 102 14.58 4.21 11.12
C LEU A 102 14.34 3.33 9.89
N SER A 103 15.31 2.48 9.55
CA SER A 103 15.09 1.37 8.63
C SER A 103 14.40 0.23 9.39
N SER A 104 13.37 -0.38 8.80
CA SER A 104 12.60 -1.44 9.46
C SER A 104 12.12 -2.49 8.47
N LYS A 105 11.85 -3.68 8.98
CA LYS A 105 11.32 -4.78 8.17
C LYS A 105 9.91 -4.43 7.69
N CYS A 106 9.51 -4.95 6.53
CA CYS A 106 8.20 -4.67 5.94
C CYS A 106 7.03 -4.92 6.92
N ALA A 107 7.07 -6.03 7.66
CA ALA A 107 6.04 -6.36 8.66
C ALA A 107 5.98 -5.38 9.85
N GLU A 108 7.09 -4.74 10.20
CA GLU A 108 7.11 -3.70 11.24
C GLU A 108 6.50 -2.40 10.71
N ILE A 109 6.83 -2.01 9.48
CA ILE A 109 6.22 -0.86 8.80
C ILE A 109 4.70 -1.05 8.67
N ASP A 110 4.24 -2.25 8.32
CA ASP A 110 2.81 -2.55 8.23
C ASP A 110 2.10 -2.27 9.57
N ARG A 111 2.67 -2.73 10.69
CA ARG A 111 2.10 -2.49 12.02
C ARG A 111 2.12 -1.02 12.41
N GLU A 112 3.22 -0.32 12.15
CA GLU A 112 3.35 1.11 12.42
C GLU A 112 2.36 1.94 11.60
N MET A 113 2.14 1.58 10.32
CA MET A 113 1.17 2.26 9.46
C MET A 113 -0.26 2.12 9.99
N ILE A 114 -0.68 0.91 10.38
CA ILE A 114 -2.01 0.68 10.96
C ILE A 114 -2.19 1.45 12.26
N ALA A 115 -1.17 1.47 13.13
CA ALA A 115 -1.21 2.22 14.37
C ALA A 115 -1.28 3.74 14.12
N ALA A 116 -0.45 4.26 13.22
CA ALA A 116 -0.37 5.69 12.93
C ALA A 116 -1.62 6.22 12.20
N LEU A 117 -2.22 5.44 11.30
CA LEU A 117 -3.45 5.82 10.61
C LEU A 117 -4.71 5.65 11.47
N GLY A 118 -4.66 4.81 12.52
CA GLY A 118 -5.80 4.55 13.39
C GLY A 118 -6.93 3.75 12.73
N VAL A 119 -6.65 3.08 11.60
CA VAL A 119 -7.63 2.33 10.82
C VAL A 119 -7.10 0.93 10.52
N SER A 120 -7.95 -0.10 10.64
CA SER A 120 -7.53 -1.49 10.41
C SER A 120 -7.13 -1.75 8.96
N LYS A 121 -6.23 -2.73 8.77
CA LYS A 121 -5.81 -3.17 7.42
C LYS A 121 -6.99 -3.55 6.54
N SER A 122 -8.00 -4.23 7.10
CA SER A 122 -9.23 -4.63 6.40
C SER A 122 -10.02 -3.42 5.90
N VAL A 123 -10.15 -2.35 6.70
CA VAL A 123 -10.85 -1.13 6.27
C VAL A 123 -10.08 -0.40 5.19
N ILE A 124 -8.75 -0.31 5.30
CA ILE A 124 -7.92 0.28 4.23
C ILE A 124 -8.09 -0.49 2.92
N ASN A 125 -8.07 -1.82 2.96
CA ASN A 125 -8.13 -2.66 1.77
C ASN A 125 -9.53 -2.80 1.15
N ASN A 126 -10.57 -2.92 1.97
CA ASN A 126 -11.93 -3.22 1.49
C ASN A 126 -12.82 -1.98 1.37
N VAL A 127 -12.45 -0.85 1.99
CA VAL A 127 -13.28 0.36 2.03
C VAL A 127 -12.54 1.58 1.47
N ILE A 128 -11.39 1.97 2.04
CA ILE A 128 -10.74 3.26 1.69
C ILE A 128 -10.03 3.18 0.33
N PHE A 129 -9.16 2.19 0.14
CA PHE A 129 -8.40 1.95 -1.09
C PHE A 129 -8.81 0.61 -1.71
N CYS A 130 -10.13 0.36 -1.75
CA CYS A 130 -10.68 -0.79 -2.45
C CYS A 130 -10.27 -0.75 -3.92
N HIS A 131 -9.77 -1.86 -4.44
CA HIS A 131 -9.32 -1.92 -5.82
C HIS A 131 -10.53 -1.82 -6.77
N GLN A 132 -10.35 -1.20 -7.94
CA GLN A 132 -11.43 -1.00 -8.91
C GLN A 132 -12.09 -2.33 -9.30
N GLU A 133 -11.29 -3.38 -9.51
CA GLU A 133 -11.79 -4.73 -9.85
C GLU A 133 -12.57 -5.39 -8.70
N ASP A 134 -12.32 -4.99 -7.45
CA ASP A 134 -12.96 -5.54 -6.25
C ASP A 134 -14.10 -4.65 -5.73
N SER A 135 -14.38 -3.50 -6.37
CA SER A 135 -15.30 -2.47 -5.86
C SER A 135 -16.74 -2.95 -5.68
N ASN A 136 -17.16 -3.95 -6.45
CA ASN A 136 -18.50 -4.54 -6.37
C ASN A 136 -18.61 -5.65 -5.31
N TRP A 137 -17.61 -5.82 -4.44
CA TRP A 137 -17.67 -6.85 -3.39
C TRP A 137 -18.91 -6.83 -2.49
N PRO A 138 -19.58 -5.69 -2.22
CA PRO A 138 -20.83 -5.70 -1.44
C PRO A 138 -21.97 -6.46 -2.13
N LEU A 139 -21.87 -6.68 -3.44
CA LEU A 139 -22.84 -7.43 -4.26
C LEU A 139 -22.42 -8.88 -4.49
N SER A 140 -21.33 -9.33 -3.86
CA SER A 140 -20.86 -10.71 -3.98
C SER A 140 -21.78 -11.71 -3.27
N GLU A 141 -21.61 -12.99 -3.59
CA GLU A 141 -22.31 -14.10 -2.95
C GLU A 141 -22.10 -14.15 -1.43
N GLY A 142 -23.05 -14.75 -0.71
CA GLY A 142 -23.14 -14.66 0.75
C GLY A 142 -21.87 -15.07 1.50
N LYS A 143 -21.10 -16.04 1.00
CA LYS A 143 -19.84 -16.46 1.63
C LYS A 143 -18.75 -15.38 1.51
N ALA A 144 -18.51 -14.86 0.31
CA ALA A 144 -17.50 -13.83 0.06
C ALA A 144 -17.85 -12.52 0.78
N LEU A 145 -19.14 -12.15 0.75
CA LEU A 145 -19.67 -10.98 1.45
C LEU A 145 -19.46 -11.09 2.96
N LYS A 146 -19.85 -12.23 3.56
CA LYS A 146 -19.68 -12.48 4.99
C LYS A 146 -18.21 -12.41 5.39
N GLN A 147 -17.32 -12.99 4.61
CA GLN A 147 -15.89 -12.97 4.90
C GLN A 147 -15.36 -11.53 5.00
N LYS A 148 -15.69 -10.65 4.05
CA LYS A 148 -15.25 -9.24 4.10
C LYS A 148 -15.84 -8.49 5.28
N PHE A 149 -17.10 -8.74 5.64
CA PHE A 149 -17.70 -8.15 6.84
C PHE A 149 -17.01 -8.62 8.12
N ASP A 150 -16.73 -9.93 8.25
CA ASP A 150 -16.03 -10.47 9.41
C ASP A 150 -14.62 -9.87 9.54
N GLU A 151 -13.91 -9.68 8.42
CA GLU A 151 -12.60 -9.03 8.35
C GLU A 151 -12.64 -7.55 8.75
N ILE A 152 -13.66 -6.80 8.28
CA ILE A 152 -13.84 -5.37 8.57
C ILE A 152 -14.15 -5.17 10.06
N PHE A 153 -15.11 -5.93 10.59
CA PHE A 153 -15.55 -5.81 11.98
C PHE A 153 -14.66 -6.55 12.97
N SER A 154 -13.63 -7.27 12.50
CA SER A 154 -12.76 -8.10 13.34
C SER A 154 -13.56 -9.05 14.23
N ALA A 155 -14.69 -9.56 13.73
CA ALA A 155 -15.69 -10.31 14.51
C ALA A 155 -15.09 -11.58 15.14
N THR A 156 -14.04 -12.13 14.54
CA THR A 156 -13.30 -13.29 15.05
C THR A 156 -12.55 -13.06 16.36
N ARG A 157 -12.32 -11.81 16.78
CA ARG A 157 -11.69 -11.52 18.09
C ARG A 157 -12.65 -11.67 19.28
N TYR A 158 -13.96 -11.69 19.03
CA TYR A 158 -15.00 -11.69 20.07
C TYR A 158 -15.87 -12.95 20.07
N ILE A 159 -15.70 -13.82 19.07
CA ILE A 159 -16.39 -15.12 19.03
C ILE A 159 -15.56 -16.11 19.87
N LYS A 160 -16.08 -16.43 21.06
CA LYS A 160 -15.64 -17.55 21.90
C LYS A 160 -16.16 -18.86 21.36
#